data_AF-A0A9E2Q017-F1
#
_entry.id   AF-A0A9E2Q017-F1
#
_cell.length_a   1.000
_cell.length_b   1.000
_cell.length_c   1.000
_cell.angle_alpha   90.00
_cell.angle_beta   90.00
_cell.angle_gamma   90.00
#
_symmetry.space_group_name_H-M   'P 1'
#
loop_
_entity.id
_entity.type
_entity.pdbx_description
1 polymer ?
#
loop_
_entity_poly.entity_id
_entity_poly.type
_entity_poly.pdbx_seq_one_letter_code
_entity_poly.pdbx_strand_id
1 'polypeptide(L)'
;MRVGKLLTETTHSCGFCKGSGEKPKGTLCPVCRGSGKVSINPPAVICAFCKGRGSEKPRSNLTCTVCSGRGFVSVTEPIEGCPHCRGAGTEPNNKLPCLKCRGKGVITKKIPRNEVVLPKADFYRRTKFQIEQKGRVLAQPAKQKRSPTASEKEVLRAYYEAELQKKPVNVSSYTGMSPAYVGMMVRFLVENGFLTAVAPRKYEISPNGVKFLQGKI
;
A
#
# COMPACT_ATOMS: atom_id res chain seq x y z
N MET A 1 8.62 -20.02 -15.47
CA MET A 1 7.46 -19.38 -14.82
C MET A 1 7.96 -18.28 -13.89
N ARG A 2 7.48 -17.05 -14.04
CA ARG A 2 7.88 -15.91 -13.22
C ARG A 2 7.37 -16.10 -11.79
N VAL A 3 8.27 -16.27 -10.82
CA VAL A 3 7.90 -16.31 -9.40
C VAL A 3 7.32 -14.94 -9.02
N GLY A 4 6.18 -14.91 -8.35
CA GLY A 4 5.56 -13.67 -7.88
C GLY A 4 4.41 -13.13 -8.74
N LYS A 5 3.90 -13.88 -9.72
CA LYS A 5 2.61 -13.53 -10.35
C LYS A 5 1.50 -13.67 -9.31
N LEU A 6 0.83 -12.56 -9.00
CA LEU A 6 -0.35 -12.52 -8.15
C LEU A 6 -1.51 -13.19 -8.86
N LEU A 7 -2.23 -14.02 -8.12
CA LEU A 7 -3.43 -14.71 -8.51
C LEU A 7 -4.59 -14.08 -7.74
N THR A 8 -5.60 -13.67 -8.49
CA THR A 8 -6.82 -13.02 -7.98
C THR A 8 -7.99 -13.99 -7.89
N GLU A 9 -7.90 -15.15 -8.54
CA GLU A 9 -8.94 -16.18 -8.50
C GLU A 9 -8.92 -16.91 -7.15
N THR A 10 -10.12 -17.20 -6.64
CA THR A 10 -10.30 -17.89 -5.35
C THR A 10 -10.13 -19.41 -5.49
N THR A 11 -10.36 -19.96 -6.68
CA THR A 11 -10.39 -21.42 -6.91
C THR A 11 -9.33 -21.81 -7.93
N HIS A 12 -8.48 -22.77 -7.58
CA HIS A 12 -7.46 -23.29 -8.47
C HIS A 12 -7.43 -24.83 -8.47
N SER A 13 -6.86 -25.42 -9.51
CA SER A 13 -6.59 -26.85 -9.54
C SER A 13 -5.63 -27.24 -8.42
N CYS A 14 -5.93 -28.31 -7.69
CA CYS A 14 -5.10 -28.80 -6.60
C CYS A 14 -3.69 -29.11 -7.10
N GLY A 15 -2.67 -28.46 -6.53
CA GLY A 15 -1.28 -28.70 -6.93
C GLY A 15 -0.84 -30.16 -6.74
N PHE A 16 -1.24 -30.78 -5.63
CA PHE A 16 -0.80 -32.13 -5.26
C PHE A 16 -1.31 -33.21 -6.20
N CYS A 17 -2.62 -33.25 -6.49
CA CYS A 17 -3.23 -34.22 -7.43
C CYS A 17 -3.35 -33.68 -8.86
N LYS A 18 -2.92 -32.44 -9.12
CA LYS A 18 -2.99 -31.80 -10.44
C LYS A 18 -4.39 -31.69 -11.04
N GLY A 19 -5.43 -31.75 -10.20
CA GLY A 19 -6.83 -31.71 -10.66
C GLY A 19 -7.53 -33.06 -10.74
N SER A 20 -6.82 -34.19 -10.58
CA SER A 20 -7.42 -35.52 -10.72
C SER A 20 -8.40 -35.89 -9.59
N GLY A 21 -8.30 -35.23 -8.43
CA GLY A 21 -9.06 -35.60 -7.23
C GLY A 21 -8.49 -36.81 -6.47
N GLU A 22 -7.54 -37.55 -7.05
CA GLU A 22 -6.96 -38.78 -6.48
C GLU A 22 -5.44 -38.71 -6.39
N LYS A 23 -4.88 -39.12 -5.25
CA LYS A 23 -3.42 -39.33 -5.07
C LYS A 23 -3.10 -39.99 -3.71
N PRO A 24 -2.49 -41.20 -3.66
CA PRO A 24 -2.13 -42.13 -4.76
C PRO A 24 -3.35 -42.77 -5.47
N LYS A 25 -3.11 -43.52 -6.56
CA LYS A 25 -4.16 -44.06 -7.45
C LYS A 25 -5.19 -44.89 -6.67
N GLY A 26 -6.48 -44.65 -6.87
CA GLY A 26 -7.57 -45.35 -6.16
C GLY A 26 -7.84 -44.84 -4.74
N THR A 27 -7.17 -43.78 -4.30
CA THR A 27 -7.46 -43.11 -3.02
C THR A 27 -7.72 -41.62 -3.23
N LEU A 28 -8.70 -41.08 -2.50
CA LEU A 28 -9.02 -39.66 -2.55
C LEU A 28 -7.81 -38.82 -2.14
N CYS A 29 -7.58 -37.74 -2.88
CA CYS A 29 -6.49 -36.83 -2.59
C CYS A 29 -6.65 -36.25 -1.18
N PRO A 30 -5.65 -36.36 -0.29
CA PRO A 30 -5.76 -35.88 1.09
C PRO A 30 -5.92 -34.36 1.21
N VAL A 31 -5.59 -33.62 0.16
CA VAL A 31 -5.62 -32.14 0.14
C VAL A 31 -6.98 -31.61 -0.29
N CYS A 32 -7.54 -32.12 -1.39
CA CYS A 32 -8.80 -31.64 -1.96
C CYS A 32 -9.99 -32.58 -1.74
N ARG A 33 -9.75 -33.75 -1.12
CA ARG A 33 -10.76 -34.76 -0.78
C ARG A 33 -11.61 -35.21 -1.97
N GLY A 34 -11.01 -35.42 -3.13
CA GLY A 34 -11.72 -35.84 -4.36
C GLY A 34 -12.14 -34.71 -5.29
N SER A 35 -12.26 -33.47 -4.81
CA SER A 35 -12.81 -32.37 -5.63
C SER A 35 -11.91 -31.90 -6.79
N GLY A 36 -10.63 -32.28 -6.79
CA GLY A 36 -9.63 -31.83 -7.78
C GLY A 36 -9.26 -30.34 -7.69
N LYS A 37 -10.04 -29.52 -6.98
CA LYS A 37 -9.84 -28.07 -6.83
C LYS A 37 -9.56 -27.70 -5.38
N VAL A 38 -8.90 -26.57 -5.18
CA VAL A 38 -8.62 -26.00 -3.86
C VAL A 38 -9.03 -24.54 -3.84
N SER A 39 -9.68 -24.14 -2.76
CA SER A 39 -10.02 -22.74 -2.50
C SER A 39 -8.86 -22.07 -1.76
N ILE A 40 -8.47 -20.88 -2.20
CA ILE A 40 -7.45 -20.04 -1.57
C ILE A 40 -7.94 -18.61 -1.46
N ASN A 41 -7.53 -17.91 -0.41
CA ASN A 41 -7.85 -16.51 -0.23
C ASN A 41 -6.89 -15.65 -1.08
N PRO A 42 -7.38 -14.91 -2.09
CA PRO A 42 -6.55 -13.96 -2.83
C PRO A 42 -6.19 -12.74 -1.95
N PRO A 43 -5.06 -12.05 -2.22
CA PRO A 43 -4.10 -12.34 -3.29
C PRO A 43 -3.22 -13.56 -2.96
N ALA A 44 -3.01 -14.43 -3.95
CA ALA A 44 -2.20 -15.63 -3.80
C ALA A 44 -1.03 -15.65 -4.80
N VAL A 45 0.01 -16.42 -4.49
CA VAL A 45 1.12 -16.68 -5.40
C VAL A 45 1.38 -18.18 -5.52
N ILE A 46 2.00 -18.58 -6.61
CA ILE A 46 2.51 -19.94 -6.77
C ILE A 46 3.58 -20.19 -5.70
N CYS A 47 3.48 -21.31 -4.98
CA CYS A 47 4.48 -21.70 -3.99
C CYS A 47 5.85 -21.86 -4.67
N ALA A 48 6.80 -20.98 -4.35
CA ALA A 48 8.13 -21.01 -4.95
C ALA A 48 8.92 -22.28 -4.60
N PHE A 49 8.83 -22.72 -3.34
CA PHE A 49 9.53 -23.92 -2.85
C PHE A 49 9.22 -25.18 -3.66
N CYS A 50 7.94 -25.53 -3.80
CA CYS A 50 7.53 -26.70 -4.59
C CYS A 50 7.27 -26.39 -6.07
N LYS A 51 7.37 -25.13 -6.49
CA LYS A 51 7.04 -24.63 -7.84
C LYS A 51 5.62 -25.01 -8.30
N GLY A 52 4.65 -24.91 -7.40
CA GLY A 52 3.25 -25.25 -7.69
C GLY A 52 2.91 -26.74 -7.73
N ARG A 53 3.86 -27.64 -7.44
CA ARG A 53 3.62 -29.10 -7.47
C ARG A 53 2.81 -29.63 -6.29
N GLY A 54 2.75 -28.90 -5.19
CA GLY A 54 2.11 -29.38 -3.96
C GLY A 54 2.81 -30.57 -3.29
N SER A 55 3.93 -31.07 -3.80
CA SER A 55 4.72 -32.13 -3.16
C SER A 55 6.07 -31.61 -2.69
N GLU A 56 6.59 -32.17 -1.60
CA GLU A 56 7.89 -31.80 -1.02
C GLU A 56 9.03 -32.09 -2.00
N LYS A 57 9.03 -33.29 -2.58
CA LYS A 57 9.98 -33.72 -3.62
C LYS A 57 9.24 -34.04 -4.92
N PRO A 58 9.92 -34.00 -6.07
CA PRO A 58 9.36 -34.57 -7.30
C PRO A 58 8.96 -36.03 -7.07
N ARG A 59 7.76 -36.41 -7.50
CA ARG A 59 7.22 -37.78 -7.38
C ARG A 59 7.06 -38.32 -5.95
N SER A 60 7.14 -37.48 -4.92
CA SER A 60 6.81 -37.91 -3.55
C SER A 60 5.31 -37.84 -3.27
N ASN A 61 4.83 -38.78 -2.45
CA ASN A 61 3.49 -38.73 -1.85
C ASN A 61 3.43 -37.83 -0.62
N LEU A 62 4.55 -37.22 -0.23
CA LEU A 62 4.59 -36.22 0.82
C LEU A 62 4.11 -34.88 0.28
N THR A 63 3.13 -34.30 0.98
CA THR A 63 2.63 -32.95 0.70
C THR A 63 3.72 -31.92 1.01
N CYS A 64 3.75 -30.85 0.22
CA CYS A 64 4.66 -29.74 0.45
C CYS A 64 4.33 -29.09 1.80
N THR A 65 5.32 -28.99 2.67
CA THR A 65 5.20 -28.40 4.01
C THR A 65 4.80 -26.92 3.98
N VAL A 66 5.16 -26.19 2.92
CA VAL A 66 4.90 -24.76 2.78
C VAL A 66 3.47 -24.44 2.34
N CYS A 67 2.93 -25.16 1.35
CA CYS A 67 1.59 -24.89 0.79
C CYS A 67 0.54 -25.93 1.20
N SER A 68 0.94 -26.92 2.02
CA SER A 68 0.11 -28.04 2.47
C SER A 68 -0.51 -28.81 1.30
N GLY A 69 0.22 -28.92 0.20
CA GLY A 69 -0.23 -29.60 -1.01
C GLY A 69 -1.13 -28.82 -1.96
N ARG A 70 -1.53 -27.59 -1.62
CA ARG A 70 -2.38 -26.78 -2.50
C ARG A 70 -1.66 -26.31 -3.77
N GLY A 71 -0.34 -26.10 -3.70
CA GLY A 71 0.47 -25.56 -4.79
C GLY A 71 0.56 -24.02 -4.79
N PHE A 72 -0.33 -23.35 -4.06
CA PHE A 72 -0.41 -21.90 -3.96
C PHE A 72 -0.35 -21.47 -2.49
N VAL A 73 0.07 -20.23 -2.25
CA VAL A 73 0.16 -19.64 -0.92
C VAL A 73 -0.43 -18.24 -0.95
N SER A 74 -1.32 -17.94 0.00
CA SER A 74 -1.85 -16.60 0.18
C SER A 74 -0.76 -15.64 0.69
N VAL A 75 -0.82 -14.42 0.17
CA VAL A 75 0.10 -13.34 0.49
C VAL A 75 -0.68 -12.07 0.79
N THR A 76 0.00 -11.10 1.36
CA THR A 76 -0.55 -9.76 1.62
C THR A 76 0.26 -8.78 0.79
N GLU A 77 -0.44 -8.00 -0.03
CA GLU A 77 0.16 -6.94 -0.82
C GLU A 77 0.49 -5.71 0.03
N PRO A 78 1.50 -4.91 -0.38
CA PRO A 78 2.39 -5.13 -1.52
C PRO A 78 3.43 -6.21 -1.23
N ILE A 79 3.78 -6.98 -2.26
CA ILE A 79 4.81 -8.03 -2.19
C ILE A 79 6.06 -7.62 -2.94
N GLU A 80 7.21 -8.13 -2.50
CA GLU A 80 8.45 -8.07 -3.27
C GLU A 80 9.14 -9.43 -3.27
N GLY A 81 9.98 -9.66 -4.27
CA GLY A 81 10.82 -10.86 -4.34
C GLY A 81 11.69 -10.96 -3.10
N CYS A 82 11.75 -12.13 -2.48
CA CYS A 82 12.55 -12.32 -1.27
C CYS A 82 14.03 -12.09 -1.62
N PRO A 83 14.73 -11.12 -0.98
CA PRO A 83 16.11 -10.80 -1.31
C PRO A 83 17.08 -11.91 -0.89
N HIS A 84 16.70 -12.74 0.10
CA HIS A 84 17.54 -13.83 0.61
C HIS A 84 17.66 -14.98 -0.38
N CYS A 85 16.52 -15.48 -0.88
CA CYS A 85 16.47 -16.60 -1.82
C CYS A 85 16.31 -16.16 -3.28
N ARG A 86 16.27 -14.84 -3.55
CA ARG A 86 16.01 -14.25 -4.87
C ARG A 86 14.78 -14.83 -5.57
N GLY A 87 13.74 -15.14 -4.80
CA GLY A 87 12.53 -15.77 -5.32
C GLY A 87 12.55 -17.30 -5.41
N ALA A 88 13.64 -18.00 -5.11
CA ALA A 88 13.68 -19.46 -5.21
C ALA A 88 12.75 -20.17 -4.20
N GLY A 89 12.51 -19.56 -3.03
CA GLY A 89 11.76 -20.18 -1.94
C GLY A 89 12.54 -21.26 -1.18
N THR A 90 13.77 -21.56 -1.59
CA THR A 90 14.69 -22.43 -0.85
C THR A 90 15.81 -21.60 -0.24
N GLU A 91 16.39 -22.08 0.84
CA GLU A 91 17.66 -21.54 1.32
C GLU A 91 18.78 -21.73 0.28
N PRO A 92 19.75 -20.80 0.14
CA PRO A 92 20.86 -20.97 -0.78
C PRO A 92 21.78 -22.14 -0.40
N ASN A 93 21.94 -22.39 0.90
CA ASN A 93 22.91 -23.34 1.44
C ASN A 93 22.32 -24.73 1.75
N ASN A 94 21.00 -24.83 1.84
CA ASN A 94 20.33 -26.10 2.10
C ASN A 94 19.01 -26.18 1.33
N LYS A 95 18.52 -27.39 1.03
CA LYS A 95 17.28 -27.58 0.26
C LYS A 95 16.01 -27.36 1.10
N LEU A 96 16.13 -26.71 2.26
CA LEU A 96 14.99 -26.43 3.13
C LEU A 96 14.25 -25.16 2.66
N PRO A 97 13.01 -24.95 3.10
CA PRO A 97 12.29 -23.72 2.84
C PRO A 97 13.07 -22.51 3.36
N CYS A 98 13.13 -21.44 2.56
CA CYS A 98 13.79 -20.20 2.96
C CYS A 98 13.16 -19.66 4.26
N LEU A 99 13.97 -19.43 5.29
CA LEU A 99 13.53 -18.98 6.62
C LEU A 99 12.92 -17.58 6.55
N LYS A 100 13.43 -16.71 5.66
CA LYS A 100 12.98 -15.32 5.52
C LYS A 100 11.59 -15.21 4.88
N CYS A 101 11.32 -15.97 3.83
CA CYS A 101 10.01 -15.95 3.13
C CYS A 101 9.14 -17.16 3.42
N ARG A 102 9.60 -18.09 4.27
CA ARG A 102 8.97 -19.37 4.59
C ARG A 102 8.59 -20.18 3.35
N GLY A 103 9.46 -20.15 2.34
CA GLY A 103 9.26 -20.86 1.07
C GLY A 103 8.27 -20.24 0.07
N LYS A 104 7.71 -19.07 0.36
CA LYS A 104 6.83 -18.34 -0.58
C LYS A 104 7.57 -17.77 -1.78
N GLY A 105 8.86 -17.48 -1.66
CA GLY A 105 9.66 -16.78 -2.66
C GLY A 105 9.45 -15.27 -2.68
N VAL A 106 8.39 -14.77 -2.02
CA VAL A 106 8.08 -13.36 -1.87
C VAL A 106 7.94 -13.02 -0.39
N ILE A 107 8.23 -11.77 -0.04
CA ILE A 107 7.97 -11.21 1.28
C ILE A 107 6.97 -10.08 1.14
N THR A 108 6.10 -9.92 2.14
CA THR A 108 5.26 -8.72 2.22
C THR A 108 6.18 -7.56 2.52
N LYS A 109 6.16 -6.57 1.62
CA LYS A 109 6.83 -5.32 1.87
C LYS A 109 6.09 -4.70 3.04
N LYS A 110 6.81 -4.49 4.14
CA LYS A 110 6.35 -3.49 5.10
C LYS A 110 6.41 -2.21 4.29
N ILE A 111 5.24 -1.74 3.84
CA ILE A 111 5.12 -0.32 3.59
C ILE A 111 5.59 0.27 4.93
N PRO A 112 6.69 1.03 4.99
CA PRO A 112 6.93 1.82 6.20
C PRO A 112 5.61 2.51 6.47
N ARG A 113 5.25 2.72 7.74
CA ARG A 113 4.01 3.44 8.06
C ARG A 113 4.09 4.93 7.67
N ASN A 114 4.91 5.23 6.67
CA ASN A 114 5.09 6.46 5.91
C ASN A 114 4.77 6.14 4.44
N GLU A 115 3.85 6.92 3.87
CA GLU A 115 3.44 6.99 2.45
C GLU A 115 2.24 6.07 2.06
N VAL A 116 1.02 6.27 2.57
CA VAL A 116 0.16 7.40 2.18
C VAL A 116 0.75 8.74 2.56
N VAL A 117 1.18 9.53 1.58
CA VAL A 117 1.42 10.97 1.77
C VAL A 117 0.05 11.65 1.82
N LEU A 118 -0.66 11.44 2.93
CA LEU A 118 -1.34 12.57 3.54
C LEU A 118 -0.21 13.34 4.23
N PRO A 119 0.00 14.63 3.97
CA PRO A 119 1.05 15.40 4.62
C PRO A 119 0.75 15.51 6.12
N LYS A 120 1.14 14.48 6.88
CA LYS A 120 1.09 14.44 8.33
C LYS A 120 2.53 14.52 8.85
N ALA A 121 2.84 15.71 9.35
CA ALA A 121 3.77 16.00 10.43
C ALA A 121 5.30 15.86 10.23
N ASP A 122 5.82 15.19 9.20
CA ASP A 122 7.29 14.98 9.11
C ASP A 122 8.06 15.99 8.26
N PHE A 123 7.38 16.83 7.46
CA PHE A 123 8.03 17.99 6.81
C PHE A 123 8.60 19.00 7.83
N TYR A 124 8.02 19.06 9.03
CA TYR A 124 8.42 20.02 10.07
C TYR A 124 9.75 19.66 10.76
N ARG A 125 10.21 18.40 10.69
CA ARG A 125 11.47 17.97 11.34
C ARG A 125 12.71 18.14 10.46
N ARG A 126 12.58 18.04 9.14
CA ARG A 126 13.74 18.10 8.22
C ARG A 126 14.28 19.51 8.00
N THR A 127 13.44 20.54 8.13
CA THR A 127 13.87 21.94 8.00
C THR A 127 14.70 22.44 9.18
N LYS A 128 14.65 21.79 10.36
CA LYS A 128 15.46 22.23 11.52
C LYS A 128 16.94 21.86 11.40
N PHE A 129 17.29 20.78 10.69
CA PHE A 129 18.66 20.25 10.67
C PHE A 129 19.57 20.83 9.58
N GLN A 130 19.01 21.41 8.51
CA GLN A 130 19.82 22.00 7.42
C GLN A 130 20.11 23.50 7.58
N ILE A 131 19.56 24.17 8.60
CA ILE A 131 19.74 25.62 8.80
C ILE A 131 20.96 25.94 9.69
N GLU A 132 21.51 24.97 10.44
CA GLU A 132 22.66 25.24 11.34
C GLU A 132 24.00 25.43 10.61
N GLN A 133 24.13 25.04 9.34
CA GLN A 133 25.45 24.95 8.68
C GLN A 133 25.81 26.10 7.71
N LYS A 134 24.89 27.01 7.36
CA LYS A 134 25.22 28.13 6.45
C LYS A 134 24.63 29.45 6.93
N GLY A 135 25.39 30.16 7.75
CA GLY A 135 25.09 31.51 8.18
C GLY A 135 25.14 32.52 7.03
N ARG A 136 24.02 33.21 6.79
CA ARG A 136 23.90 34.68 6.63
C ARG A 136 22.44 35.07 6.40
N VAL A 137 21.90 35.71 7.46
CA VAL A 137 20.79 36.66 7.64
C VAL A 137 20.13 37.15 6.32
N LEU A 138 18.79 37.22 6.21
CA LEU A 138 18.01 38.41 6.58
C LEU A 138 16.51 38.11 6.79
N ALA A 139 15.94 38.84 7.76
CA ALA A 139 14.52 39.05 8.11
C ALA A 139 13.80 37.98 8.98
N GLN A 140 13.82 38.23 10.29
CA GLN A 140 12.71 37.99 11.22
C GLN A 140 11.93 39.33 11.36
N PRO A 141 10.62 39.39 11.74
CA PRO A 141 10.08 38.60 12.85
C PRO A 141 8.64 38.06 12.75
N ALA A 142 8.35 37.20 13.71
CA ALA A 142 7.07 37.05 14.40
C ALA A 142 5.81 36.67 13.59
N LYS A 143 5.44 35.41 13.70
CA LYS A 143 4.35 35.00 14.60
C LYS A 143 4.59 33.53 14.95
N GLN A 144 4.52 33.19 16.23
CA GLN A 144 4.38 31.79 16.66
C GLN A 144 3.16 31.23 15.95
N LYS A 145 3.36 30.54 14.82
CA LYS A 145 2.25 29.97 14.07
C LYS A 145 1.72 28.82 14.91
N ARG A 146 0.56 29.04 15.53
CA ARG A 146 -0.15 27.99 16.26
C ARG A 146 -0.32 26.78 15.35
N SER A 147 -0.21 25.59 15.93
CA SER A 147 -0.54 24.38 15.19
C SER A 147 -1.99 24.46 14.71
N PRO A 148 -2.30 24.00 13.48
CA PRO A 148 -3.66 24.04 12.98
C PRO A 148 -4.64 23.27 13.87
N THR A 149 -5.83 23.82 14.08
CA THR A 149 -6.93 23.16 14.79
C THR A 149 -7.44 21.94 14.02
N ALA A 150 -8.31 21.13 14.63
CA ALA A 150 -8.90 19.97 13.96
C ALA A 150 -9.68 20.37 12.69
N SER A 151 -10.46 21.45 12.77
CA SER A 151 -11.23 21.97 11.63
C SER A 151 -10.34 22.55 10.53
N GLU A 152 -9.27 23.25 10.88
CA GLU A 152 -8.28 23.76 9.91
C GLU A 152 -7.58 22.62 9.16
N LYS A 153 -7.28 21.51 9.85
CA LYS A 153 -6.69 20.30 9.23
C LYS A 153 -7.65 19.61 8.27
N GLU A 154 -8.95 19.62 8.54
CA GLU A 154 -9.98 19.06 7.66
C GLU A 154 -10.09 19.88 6.36
N VAL A 155 -10.10 21.21 6.48
CA VAL A 155 -10.09 22.11 5.31
C VAL A 155 -8.82 21.90 4.47
N LEU A 156 -7.64 21.76 5.11
CA LEU A 156 -6.40 21.43 4.41
C LEU A 156 -6.47 20.08 3.71
N ARG A 157 -7.01 19.04 4.36
CA ARG A 157 -7.15 17.71 3.75
C ARG A 157 -8.05 17.74 2.52
N ALA A 158 -9.22 18.36 2.63
CA ALA A 158 -10.15 18.52 1.53
C ALA A 158 -9.51 19.27 0.35
N TYR A 159 -8.68 20.28 0.64
CA TYR A 159 -7.89 20.98 -0.38
C TYR A 159 -6.88 20.07 -1.09
N TYR A 160 -6.13 19.25 -0.37
CA TYR A 160 -5.18 18.30 -0.96
C TYR A 160 -5.87 17.23 -1.81
N GLU A 161 -6.99 16.68 -1.32
CA GLU A 161 -7.77 15.68 -2.05
C GLU A 161 -8.37 16.25 -3.34
N ALA A 162 -8.83 17.50 -3.31
CA ALA A 162 -9.27 18.22 -4.49
C ALA A 162 -8.15 18.41 -5.53
N GLU A 163 -6.94 18.75 -5.07
CA GLU A 163 -5.79 18.96 -5.96
C GLU A 163 -5.37 17.66 -6.66
N LEU A 164 -5.39 16.53 -5.94
CA LEU A 164 -5.13 15.20 -6.52
C LEU A 164 -6.12 14.85 -7.65
N GLN A 165 -7.37 15.32 -7.54
CA GLN A 165 -8.41 15.05 -8.51
C GLN A 165 -8.40 16.02 -9.70
N LYS A 166 -7.59 17.09 -9.68
CA LYS A 166 -7.51 18.16 -10.70
C LYS A 166 -8.88 18.74 -11.11
N LYS A 167 -9.90 18.64 -10.28
CA LYS A 167 -11.27 19.12 -10.56
C LYS A 167 -11.59 20.32 -9.70
N PRO A 168 -12.47 21.24 -10.16
CA PRO A 168 -13.01 22.27 -9.28
C PRO A 168 -13.82 21.57 -8.17
N VAL A 169 -13.37 21.75 -6.93
CA VAL A 169 -14.02 21.16 -5.76
C VAL A 169 -14.62 22.25 -4.90
N ASN A 170 -15.84 21.99 -4.43
CA ASN A 170 -16.46 22.80 -3.39
C ASN A 170 -16.04 22.28 -2.01
N VAL A 171 -15.18 23.01 -1.30
CA VAL A 171 -14.63 22.53 -0.03
C VAL A 171 -15.68 22.43 1.08
N SER A 172 -16.75 23.22 1.05
CA SER A 172 -17.82 23.13 2.06
C SER A 172 -18.58 21.80 2.00
N SER A 173 -18.75 21.21 0.82
CA SER A 173 -19.39 19.90 0.69
C SER A 173 -18.49 18.75 1.17
N TYR A 174 -17.17 18.97 1.26
CA TYR A 174 -16.21 17.95 1.72
C TYR A 174 -16.07 17.92 3.23
N THR A 175 -16.17 19.08 3.88
CA THR A 175 -16.03 19.18 5.34
C THR A 175 -17.38 19.18 6.06
N GLY A 176 -18.50 19.34 5.34
CA GLY A 176 -19.82 19.53 5.95
C GLY A 176 -19.96 20.88 6.68
N MET A 177 -18.99 21.79 6.52
CA MET A 177 -18.97 23.09 7.16
C MET A 177 -19.69 24.14 6.31
N SER A 178 -20.20 25.20 6.95
CA SER A 178 -20.85 26.29 6.21
C SER A 178 -19.85 26.97 5.25
N PRO A 179 -20.29 27.37 4.04
CA PRO A 179 -19.47 28.11 3.08
C PRO A 179 -18.71 29.31 3.67
N ALA A 180 -19.38 30.08 4.53
CA ALA A 180 -18.80 31.24 5.19
C ALA A 180 -17.65 30.86 6.15
N TYR A 181 -17.82 29.77 6.92
CA TYR A 181 -16.79 29.28 7.84
C TYR A 181 -15.57 28.75 7.10
N VAL A 182 -15.79 28.00 6.00
CA VAL A 182 -14.69 27.52 5.15
C VAL A 182 -13.95 28.69 4.51
N GLY A 183 -14.65 29.71 4.01
CA GLY A 183 -14.03 30.91 3.47
C GLY A 183 -13.15 31.64 4.49
N MET A 184 -13.61 31.78 5.73
CA MET A 184 -12.84 32.34 6.84
C MET A 184 -11.60 31.51 7.16
N MET A 185 -11.71 30.18 7.21
CA MET A 185 -10.58 29.28 7.46
C MET A 185 -9.55 29.31 6.33
N VAL A 186 -9.99 29.33 5.07
CA VAL A 186 -9.08 29.43 3.92
C VAL A 186 -8.30 30.74 3.96
N ARG A 187 -8.95 31.88 4.25
CA ARG A 187 -8.27 33.17 4.42
C ARG A 187 -7.23 33.11 5.54
N PHE A 188 -7.61 32.61 6.71
CA PHE A 188 -6.70 32.44 7.84
C PHE A 188 -5.49 31.56 7.47
N LEU A 189 -5.72 30.46 6.75
CA LEU A 189 -4.66 29.56 6.31
C LEU A 189 -3.73 30.19 5.26
N VAL A 190 -4.23 31.03 4.36
CA VAL A 190 -3.42 31.79 3.39
C VAL A 190 -2.58 32.85 4.10
N GLU A 191 -3.17 33.67 4.97
CA GLU A 191 -2.49 34.74 5.71
C GLU A 191 -1.38 34.20 6.61
N ASN A 192 -1.58 33.01 7.18
CA ASN A 192 -0.58 32.33 7.98
C ASN A 192 0.38 31.47 7.13
N GLY A 193 0.27 31.49 5.81
CA GLY A 193 1.19 30.82 4.88
C GLY A 193 1.10 29.30 4.85
N PHE A 194 -0.01 28.72 5.30
CA PHE A 194 -0.25 27.27 5.24
C PHE A 194 -0.67 26.80 3.84
N LEU A 195 -1.38 27.64 3.08
CA LEU A 195 -1.83 27.32 1.72
C LEU A 195 -0.88 27.81 0.62
N THR A 196 -0.10 28.87 0.87
CA THR A 196 0.90 29.36 -0.11
C THR A 196 2.08 28.41 -0.29
N ALA A 197 2.35 27.53 0.67
CA ALA A 197 3.33 26.46 0.55
C ALA A 197 2.88 25.30 -0.36
N VAL A 198 1.60 25.26 -0.76
CA VAL A 198 0.98 24.12 -1.46
C VAL A 198 0.79 24.37 -2.95
N ALA A 199 0.41 25.58 -3.37
CA ALA A 199 0.50 26.10 -4.74
C ALA A 199 -0.06 27.54 -4.81
N PRO A 200 0.43 28.41 -5.71
CA PRO A 200 -0.19 29.71 -5.96
C PRO A 200 -1.36 29.54 -6.97
N ARG A 201 -2.59 29.30 -6.50
CA ARG A 201 -3.79 29.38 -7.36
C ARG A 201 -4.77 30.44 -6.87
N LYS A 202 -5.45 31.09 -7.82
CA LYS A 202 -6.57 32.00 -7.56
C LYS A 202 -7.75 31.18 -7.03
N TYR A 203 -8.31 31.62 -5.90
CA TYR A 203 -9.54 31.06 -5.34
C TYR A 203 -10.64 32.12 -5.38
N GLU A 204 -11.88 31.67 -5.52
CA GLU A 204 -13.08 32.51 -5.48
C GLU A 204 -13.96 32.05 -4.32
N ILE A 205 -14.34 32.99 -3.46
CA ILE A 205 -15.27 32.74 -2.36
C ILE A 205 -16.66 33.08 -2.88
N SER A 206 -17.54 32.08 -3.00
CA SER A 206 -18.92 32.24 -3.42
C SER A 206 -19.89 31.91 -2.27
N PRO A 207 -21.17 32.34 -2.32
CA PRO A 207 -22.19 31.95 -1.33
C PRO A 207 -22.35 30.43 -1.21
N ASN A 208 -22.06 29.72 -2.30
CA ASN A 208 -22.15 28.27 -2.38
C ASN A 208 -20.89 27.55 -1.89
N GLY A 209 -19.82 28.26 -1.54
CA GLY A 209 -18.56 27.67 -1.08
C GLY A 209 -17.32 28.33 -1.69
N VAL A 210 -16.15 27.85 -1.28
CA VAL A 210 -14.87 28.27 -1.86
C VAL A 210 -14.58 27.40 -3.08
N LYS A 211 -14.47 28.03 -4.25
CA LYS A 211 -14.07 27.38 -5.50
C LYS A 211 -12.63 27.73 -5.82
N PHE A 212 -11.82 26.73 -6.11
CA PHE A 212 -10.45 26.92 -6.57
C PHE A 212 -10.40 26.87 -8.08
N LEU A 213 -9.90 27.93 -8.71
CA LEU A 213 -9.79 28.05 -10.16
C LEU A 213 -8.51 27.37 -10.62
N GLN A 214 -8.56 26.61 -11.72
CA GLN A 214 -7.35 26.07 -12.33
C GLN A 214 -6.51 27.23 -12.89
N GLY A 215 -5.28 27.38 -12.41
CA GLY A 215 -4.28 28.18 -13.11
C GLY A 215 -3.80 27.39 -14.33
N LYS A 216 -3.95 27.95 -15.53
CA LYS A 216 -3.14 27.51 -16.68
C LYS A 216 -1.68 27.78 -16.32
N ILE A 217 -0.85 26.74 -16.38
CA ILE A 217 0.62 26.85 -16.36
C ILE A 217 1.04 27.55 -17.65
#